data_AF-A0A4Q2D224-F1
#
_entry.id   AF-A0A4Q2D224-F1
#
_cell.length_a   1.000
_cell.length_b   1.000
_cell.length_c   1.000
_cell.angle_alpha   90.00
_cell.angle_beta   90.00
_cell.angle_gamma   90.00
#
_symmetry.space_group_name_H-M   'P 1'
#
loop_
_entity.id
_entity.type
_entity.pdbx_description
1 polymer ?
#
loop_
_entity_poly.entity_id
_entity_poly.type
_entity_poly.pdbx_seq_one_letter_code
_entity_poly.pdbx_strand_id
1 'polypeptide(L)'
;MNTFYDEDDARAWLNTYIAKCFQDGGKTVFLPQLTLGEVRVEEFRDPLCWRMTVVNEGDVEEVEVKIPGILCRNMLPPITRKLSPKDKGTIRNLRQFVKVTGLGVLVYGEFQKKIEEIERLFAEAVKPRIVKSLTFHEYEGEYAIDAHCRYFTDRRVAPMVKHQGFSDVVDPEHRLEVARGEDFVQGPDNVVQYLTLVTEDGKERFEAISPGDFKNGDIVEIRVSFMCFPLYEGGCKVVPTLRSLILLSNHARKAAHETMVQKQGSQAPTASGLGSAPGGASVRNAGSLKRKFIQLTYTE
;
A
#
# COMPACT_ATOMS: atom_id res chain seq x y z
N MET A 1 3.36 17.39 -7.52
CA MET A 1 3.35 18.13 -6.22
C MET A 1 3.04 19.60 -6.55
N ASN A 2 2.97 20.52 -5.58
CA ASN A 2 2.78 21.94 -5.94
C ASN A 2 4.13 22.58 -6.31
N THR A 3 4.11 23.77 -6.89
CA THR A 3 5.33 24.48 -7.34
C THR A 3 6.23 24.96 -6.22
N PHE A 4 5.81 24.84 -4.96
CA PHE A 4 6.59 25.23 -3.77
C PHE A 4 7.19 24.02 -3.05
N TYR A 5 7.01 22.82 -3.60
CA TYR A 5 7.54 21.60 -3.03
C TYR A 5 9.05 21.54 -3.26
N ASP A 6 9.82 21.49 -2.17
CA ASP A 6 11.27 21.35 -2.23
C ASP A 6 11.62 19.88 -2.46
N GLU A 7 11.90 19.55 -3.72
CA GLU A 7 12.26 18.19 -4.11
C GLU A 7 13.63 17.78 -3.56
N ASP A 8 14.56 18.72 -3.40
CA ASP A 8 15.91 18.43 -2.92
C ASP A 8 15.90 18.09 -1.42
N ASP A 9 15.13 18.84 -0.62
CA ASP A 9 14.90 18.56 0.80
C ASP A 9 14.23 17.20 1.00
N ALA A 10 13.14 16.94 0.26
CA ALA A 10 12.45 15.66 0.33
C ALA A 10 13.35 14.48 -0.11
N ARG A 11 14.18 14.68 -1.14
CA ARG A 11 15.15 13.69 -1.62
C ARG A 11 16.24 13.43 -0.59
N ALA A 12 16.77 14.48 0.03
CA ALA A 12 17.78 14.36 1.08
C ALA A 12 17.25 13.55 2.27
N TRP A 13 16.04 13.87 2.74
CA TRP A 13 15.39 13.12 3.81
C TRP A 13 15.18 11.65 3.42
N LEU A 14 14.65 11.40 2.21
CA LEU A 14 14.41 10.05 1.72
C LEU A 14 15.71 9.23 1.64
N ASN A 15 16.81 9.82 1.18
CA ASN A 15 18.12 9.19 1.14
C ASN A 15 18.63 8.80 2.54
N THR A 16 18.44 9.66 3.55
CA THR A 16 18.78 9.33 4.93
C THR A 16 17.99 8.11 5.42
N TYR A 17 16.68 8.06 5.13
CA TYR A 17 15.85 6.91 5.51
C TYR A 17 16.22 5.63 4.76
N ILE A 18 16.58 5.73 3.47
CA ILE A 18 17.08 4.59 2.68
C ILE A 18 18.39 4.07 3.26
N ALA A 19 19.33 4.95 3.62
CA ALA A 19 20.59 4.54 4.25
C ALA A 19 20.33 3.77 5.55
N LYS A 20 19.38 4.23 6.37
CA LYS A 20 18.90 3.50 7.54
C LYS A 20 18.30 2.14 7.17
N CYS A 21 17.49 2.05 6.11
CA CYS A 21 16.93 0.78 5.65
C CYS A 21 17.98 -0.28 5.30
N PHE A 22 19.13 0.13 4.76
CA PHE A 22 20.24 -0.78 4.47
C PHE A 22 20.95 -1.29 5.74
N GLN A 23 20.95 -0.50 6.81
CA GLN A 23 21.57 -0.84 8.09
C GLN A 23 20.63 -1.65 8.99
N ASP A 24 19.32 -1.42 8.88
CA ASP A 24 18.30 -2.05 9.69
C ASP A 24 18.02 -3.49 9.22
N GLY A 25 18.43 -4.48 10.01
CA GLY A 25 17.99 -5.88 9.91
C GLY A 25 16.56 -6.10 10.41
N GLY A 26 15.67 -5.12 10.21
CA GLY A 26 14.30 -5.13 10.72
C GLY A 26 13.47 -6.31 10.19
N LYS A 27 12.30 -6.54 10.82
CA LYS A 27 11.42 -7.69 10.50
C LYS A 27 10.94 -7.75 9.04
N THR A 28 10.88 -6.61 8.34
CA THR A 28 10.46 -6.54 6.94
C THR A 28 11.67 -6.20 6.07
N VAL A 29 11.92 -7.06 5.08
CA VAL A 29 13.09 -6.97 4.20
C VAL A 29 13.01 -5.74 3.31
N PHE A 30 14.11 -4.99 3.23
CA PHE A 30 14.23 -3.91 2.25
C PHE A 30 14.39 -4.50 0.85
N LEU A 31 13.63 -4.02 -0.14
CA LEU A 31 13.54 -4.66 -1.46
C LEU A 31 14.92 -5.00 -2.09
N PRO A 32 15.92 -4.10 -2.18
CA PRO A 32 17.24 -4.43 -2.74
C PRO A 32 17.96 -5.58 -2.02
N GLN A 33 17.70 -5.75 -0.71
CA GLN A 33 18.30 -6.78 0.14
C GLN A 33 17.54 -8.11 0.11
N LEU A 34 16.47 -8.23 -0.69
CA LEU A 34 15.74 -9.49 -0.83
C LEU A 34 16.58 -10.57 -1.53
N THR A 35 16.84 -11.66 -0.80
CA THR A 35 17.53 -12.85 -1.31
C THR A 35 16.54 -13.81 -1.96
N LEU A 36 16.45 -13.77 -3.30
CA LEU A 36 15.48 -14.59 -4.04
C LEU A 36 15.71 -16.11 -3.91
N GLY A 37 16.92 -16.56 -3.53
CA GLY A 37 17.20 -17.99 -3.32
C GLY A 37 16.49 -18.60 -2.11
N GLU A 38 16.03 -17.77 -1.17
CA GLU A 38 15.30 -18.18 0.04
C GLU A 38 13.78 -18.13 -0.15
N VAL A 39 13.35 -17.60 -1.30
CA VAL A 39 11.95 -17.32 -1.60
C VAL A 39 11.39 -18.38 -2.53
N ARG A 40 10.11 -18.72 -2.31
CA ARG A 40 9.34 -19.63 -3.16
C ARG A 40 8.13 -18.93 -3.73
N VAL A 41 7.65 -19.41 -4.87
CA VAL A 41 6.37 -18.99 -5.44
C VAL A 41 5.39 -20.14 -5.32
N GLU A 42 4.33 -19.94 -4.54
CA GLU A 42 3.34 -20.98 -4.24
C GLU A 42 1.96 -20.61 -4.78
N GLU A 43 1.20 -21.62 -5.22
CA GLU A 43 -0.17 -21.48 -5.72
C GLU A 43 -1.18 -21.50 -4.57
N PHE A 44 -2.08 -20.53 -4.56
CA PHE A 44 -3.22 -20.40 -3.65
C PHE A 44 -4.50 -20.44 -4.47
N ARG A 45 -5.56 -21.11 -4.01
CA ARG A 45 -6.77 -21.39 -4.83
C ARG A 45 -8.01 -20.57 -4.51
N ASP A 46 -8.06 -19.88 -3.37
CA ASP A 46 -9.26 -19.16 -2.89
C ASP A 46 -8.94 -17.69 -2.52
N PRO A 47 -8.74 -16.79 -3.51
CA PRO A 47 -8.83 -17.00 -4.96
C PRO A 47 -7.52 -17.48 -5.60
N LEU A 48 -7.62 -18.02 -6.83
CA LEU A 48 -6.45 -18.47 -7.61
C LEU A 48 -5.43 -17.34 -7.82
N CYS A 49 -4.25 -17.51 -7.24
CA CYS A 49 -3.10 -16.64 -7.43
C CYS A 49 -1.81 -17.37 -7.04
N TRP A 50 -0.67 -16.85 -7.50
CA TRP A 50 0.64 -17.28 -7.00
C TRP A 50 1.23 -16.18 -6.13
N ARG A 51 1.84 -16.55 -5.01
CA ARG A 51 2.40 -15.60 -4.05
C ARG A 51 3.85 -15.91 -3.75
N MET A 52 4.59 -14.85 -3.46
CA MET A 52 5.93 -14.94 -2.95
C MET A 52 5.89 -15.33 -1.46
N THR A 53 6.54 -16.43 -1.10
CA THR A 53 6.50 -17.05 0.23
C THR A 53 7.89 -17.41 0.73
N VAL A 54 8.05 -17.50 2.05
CA VAL A 54 9.24 -17.98 2.73
C VAL A 54 8.83 -18.99 3.80
N VAL A 55 9.68 -19.98 4.06
CA VAL A 55 9.46 -20.92 5.16
C VAL A 55 10.18 -20.37 6.39
N ASN A 56 9.43 -20.08 7.45
CA ASN A 56 9.95 -19.56 8.69
C ASN A 56 9.49 -20.44 9.84
N GLU A 57 10.41 -21.08 10.56
CA GLU A 57 10.11 -21.97 11.70
C GLU A 57 9.06 -23.07 11.38
N GLY A 58 8.99 -23.50 10.12
CA GLY A 58 8.03 -24.51 9.64
C GLY A 58 6.69 -23.95 9.17
N ASP A 59 6.40 -22.68 9.42
CA ASP A 59 5.23 -21.97 8.87
C ASP A 59 5.58 -21.35 7.51
N VAL A 60 4.67 -21.43 6.54
CA VAL A 60 4.78 -20.72 5.26
C VAL A 60 4.23 -19.31 5.45
N GLU A 61 5.09 -18.31 5.31
CA GLU A 61 4.75 -16.90 5.45
C GLU A 61 4.81 -16.18 4.10
N GLU A 62 3.91 -15.21 3.90
CA GLU A 62 3.94 -14.31 2.75
C GLU A 62 5.13 -13.34 2.88
N VAL A 63 5.90 -13.18 1.80
CA VAL A 63 7.03 -12.23 1.79
C VAL A 63 6.51 -10.82 1.55
N GLU A 64 6.65 -9.97 2.57
CA GLU A 64 6.44 -8.53 2.46
C GLU A 64 7.80 -7.82 2.38
N VAL A 65 7.93 -6.88 1.44
CA VAL A 65 9.12 -6.01 1.32
C VAL A 65 8.75 -4.55 1.50
N LYS A 66 9.67 -3.77 2.07
CA LYS A 66 9.52 -2.32 2.24
C LYS A 66 10.16 -1.55 1.07
N ILE A 67 9.48 -0.51 0.61
CA ILE A 67 9.91 0.41 -0.46
C ILE A 67 9.61 1.85 0.00
N PRO A 68 10.63 2.63 0.42
CA PRO A 68 10.50 4.03 0.74
C PRO A 68 10.33 4.90 -0.51
N GLY A 69 9.56 5.98 -0.41
CA GLY A 69 9.33 6.89 -1.53
C GLY A 69 8.52 8.12 -1.17
N ILE A 70 8.29 8.97 -2.16
CA ILE A 70 7.43 10.15 -2.06
C ILE A 70 6.12 9.83 -2.78
N LEU A 71 5.00 9.97 -2.08
CA LEU A 71 3.68 9.70 -2.61
C LEU A 71 3.35 10.75 -3.68
N CYS A 72 3.23 10.35 -4.95
CA CYS A 72 2.97 11.30 -6.04
C CYS A 72 1.56 11.16 -6.64
N ARG A 73 0.92 10.00 -6.44
CA ARG A 73 -0.49 9.79 -6.75
C ARG A 73 -1.09 8.76 -5.82
N ASN A 74 -2.37 8.92 -5.49
CA ASN A 74 -3.09 7.94 -4.70
C ASN A 74 -4.58 7.89 -5.04
N MET A 75 -5.21 6.78 -4.73
CA MET A 75 -6.67 6.59 -4.67
C MET A 75 -6.95 5.77 -3.40
N LEU A 76 -6.95 6.47 -2.27
CA LEU A 76 -7.13 5.90 -0.94
C LEU A 76 -8.57 6.11 -0.42
N PRO A 77 -9.01 5.28 0.54
CA PRO A 77 -10.25 5.53 1.25
C PRO A 77 -10.17 6.82 2.10
N PRO A 78 -11.31 7.38 2.53
CA PRO A 78 -12.68 6.94 2.27
C PRO A 78 -13.15 7.26 0.85
N ILE A 79 -13.96 6.38 0.26
CA ILE A 79 -14.53 6.60 -1.07
C ILE A 79 -15.75 7.53 -0.96
N THR A 80 -15.60 8.77 -1.44
CA THR A 80 -16.66 9.80 -1.37
C THR A 80 -17.63 9.79 -2.55
N ARG A 81 -17.25 9.19 -3.68
CA ARG A 81 -18.15 9.04 -4.84
C ARG A 81 -19.27 8.04 -4.52
N LYS A 82 -20.44 8.23 -5.14
CA LYS A 82 -21.53 7.25 -5.03
C LYS A 82 -21.15 5.97 -5.74
N LEU A 83 -21.37 4.84 -5.07
CA LEU A 83 -21.19 3.51 -5.63
C LEU A 83 -22.57 2.89 -5.85
N SER A 84 -22.82 2.36 -7.04
CA SER A 84 -24.06 1.64 -7.34
C SER A 84 -23.81 0.14 -7.17
N PRO A 85 -24.52 -0.56 -6.27
CA PRO A 85 -24.44 -2.01 -6.15
C PRO A 85 -24.75 -2.75 -7.46
N LYS A 86 -25.47 -2.10 -8.39
CA LYS A 86 -25.81 -2.66 -9.71
C LYS A 86 -24.62 -2.65 -10.68
N ASP A 87 -23.66 -1.74 -10.48
CA ASP A 87 -22.47 -1.63 -11.33
C ASP A 87 -21.34 -2.54 -10.84
N LYS A 88 -21.54 -3.84 -11.05
CA LYS A 88 -20.58 -4.90 -10.65
C LYS A 88 -19.22 -4.74 -11.32
N GLY A 89 -19.19 -4.13 -12.52
CA GLY A 89 -17.95 -3.87 -13.24
C GLY A 89 -17.07 -2.87 -12.51
N THR A 90 -17.64 -1.72 -12.13
CA THR A 90 -16.93 -0.71 -11.34
C THR A 90 -16.51 -1.25 -9.98
N ILE A 91 -17.39 -1.98 -9.28
CA ILE A 91 -17.09 -2.51 -7.93
C ILE A 91 -15.92 -3.50 -7.97
N ARG A 92 -15.91 -4.42 -8.95
CA ARG A 92 -14.83 -5.40 -9.14
C ARG A 92 -13.46 -4.74 -9.35
N ASN A 93 -13.45 -3.55 -9.95
CA ASN A 93 -12.24 -2.81 -10.27
C ASN A 93 -11.82 -1.79 -9.20
N LEU A 94 -12.56 -1.70 -8.08
CA LEU A 94 -12.19 -0.84 -6.96
C LEU A 94 -10.88 -1.32 -6.32
N ARG A 95 -9.95 -0.39 -6.15
CA ARG A 95 -8.65 -0.64 -5.54
C ARG A 95 -8.17 0.54 -4.69
N GLN A 96 -7.49 0.21 -3.60
CA GLN A 96 -6.64 1.09 -2.82
C GLN A 96 -5.33 1.20 -3.60
N PHE A 97 -5.00 2.36 -4.14
CA PHE A 97 -3.85 2.53 -5.05
C PHE A 97 -2.94 3.65 -4.58
N VAL A 98 -1.64 3.41 -4.70
CA VAL A 98 -0.59 4.40 -4.47
C VAL A 98 0.45 4.32 -5.58
N LYS A 99 1.03 5.47 -5.88
CA LYS A 99 2.21 5.62 -6.73
C LYS A 99 3.27 6.38 -5.95
N VAL A 100 4.44 5.78 -5.84
CA VAL A 100 5.59 6.37 -5.14
C VAL A 100 6.73 6.61 -6.11
N THR A 101 7.42 7.74 -5.96
CA THR A 101 8.60 8.10 -6.75
C THR A 101 9.77 8.41 -5.82
N GLY A 102 10.99 8.19 -6.32
CA GLY A 102 12.22 8.60 -5.65
C GLY A 102 12.65 10.02 -6.00
N LEU A 103 11.95 10.71 -6.92
CA LEU A 103 12.37 12.02 -7.46
C LEU A 103 13.86 12.02 -7.90
N GLY A 104 14.28 10.97 -8.62
CA GLY A 104 15.68 10.83 -9.08
C GLY A 104 16.66 10.21 -8.08
N VAL A 105 16.22 9.68 -6.92
CA VAL A 105 17.10 8.89 -6.05
C VAL A 105 17.61 7.65 -6.78
N LEU A 106 18.93 7.44 -6.77
CA LEU A 106 19.61 6.34 -7.48
C LEU A 106 19.12 4.93 -7.09
N VAL A 107 18.74 4.72 -5.83
CA VAL A 107 18.25 3.40 -5.36
C VAL A 107 17.00 2.92 -6.11
N TYR A 108 16.22 3.84 -6.72
CA TYR A 108 15.05 3.45 -7.50
C TYR A 108 15.43 2.61 -8.74
N GLY A 109 16.65 2.78 -9.27
CA GLY A 109 17.18 1.88 -10.30
C GLY A 109 17.46 0.47 -9.78
N GLU A 110 17.81 0.32 -8.50
CA GLU A 110 17.96 -1.00 -7.85
C GLU A 110 16.60 -1.64 -7.58
N PHE A 111 15.59 -0.85 -7.17
CA PHE A 111 14.21 -1.33 -7.04
C PHE A 111 13.70 -1.88 -8.36
N GLN A 112 13.91 -1.17 -9.47
CA GLN A 112 13.52 -1.62 -10.79
C GLN A 112 14.16 -2.97 -11.13
N LYS A 113 15.50 -3.09 -11.02
CA LYS A 113 16.22 -4.34 -11.30
C LYS A 113 15.72 -5.50 -10.44
N LYS A 114 15.47 -5.26 -9.15
CA LYS A 114 14.96 -6.29 -8.23
C LYS A 114 13.53 -6.72 -8.59
N ILE A 115 12.67 -5.79 -8.99
CA ILE A 115 11.32 -6.12 -9.46
C ILE A 115 11.40 -7.00 -10.72
N GLU A 116 12.26 -6.66 -11.69
CA GLU A 116 12.47 -7.48 -12.89
C GLU A 116 12.99 -8.90 -12.56
N GLU A 117 13.84 -9.04 -11.54
CA GLU A 117 14.26 -10.37 -11.03
C GLU A 117 13.09 -11.15 -10.43
N ILE A 118 12.23 -10.49 -9.64
CA ILE A 118 11.02 -11.08 -9.08
C ILE A 118 10.07 -11.53 -10.20
N GLU A 119 9.91 -10.73 -11.26
CA GLU A 119 9.10 -11.14 -12.42
C GLU A 119 9.62 -12.41 -13.07
N ARG A 120 10.94 -12.53 -13.25
CA ARG A 120 11.56 -13.76 -13.78
C ARG A 120 11.29 -14.96 -12.87
N LEU A 121 11.37 -14.77 -11.54
CA LEU A 121 11.03 -15.81 -10.57
C LEU A 121 9.58 -16.29 -10.74
N PHE A 122 8.63 -15.36 -10.90
CA PHE A 122 7.23 -15.72 -11.18
C PHE A 122 7.07 -16.40 -12.54
N ALA A 123 7.73 -15.90 -13.58
CA ALA A 123 7.64 -16.46 -14.94
C ALA A 123 8.09 -17.91 -15.00
N GLU A 124 9.11 -18.28 -14.23
CA GLU A 124 9.55 -19.66 -14.09
C GLU A 124 8.53 -20.52 -13.31
N ALA A 125 7.99 -19.99 -12.21
CA ALA A 125 7.10 -20.73 -11.33
C ALA A 125 5.70 -21.02 -11.93
N VAL A 126 5.19 -20.15 -12.81
CA VAL A 126 3.81 -20.27 -13.33
C VAL A 126 3.72 -20.95 -14.71
N LYS A 127 4.80 -21.56 -15.20
CA LYS A 127 4.80 -22.28 -16.48
C LYS A 127 3.70 -23.36 -16.51
N PRO A 128 2.96 -23.50 -17.63
CA PRO A 128 3.22 -22.93 -18.95
C PRO A 128 2.61 -21.54 -19.20
N ARG A 129 2.11 -20.83 -18.17
CA ARG A 129 1.48 -19.52 -18.36
C ARG A 129 2.52 -18.44 -18.67
N ILE A 130 2.18 -17.51 -19.55
CA ILE A 130 3.03 -16.38 -19.89
C ILE A 130 2.77 -15.23 -18.91
N VAL A 131 3.79 -14.81 -18.18
CA VAL A 131 3.74 -13.62 -17.33
C VAL A 131 3.89 -12.38 -18.21
N LYS A 132 2.90 -11.48 -18.16
CA LYS A 132 3.00 -10.15 -18.76
C LYS A 132 3.93 -9.29 -17.92
N SER A 133 4.88 -8.63 -18.57
CA SER A 133 5.79 -7.67 -17.95
C SER A 133 5.03 -6.54 -17.26
N LEU A 134 5.52 -6.14 -16.10
CA LEU A 134 5.09 -4.96 -15.36
C LEU A 134 5.36 -3.73 -16.21
N THR A 135 4.31 -2.95 -16.41
CA THR A 135 4.44 -1.63 -17.03
C THR A 135 4.74 -0.64 -15.93
N PHE A 136 5.90 0.02 -16.05
CA PHE A 136 6.24 1.14 -15.18
C PHE A 136 5.72 2.43 -15.79
N HIS A 137 5.20 3.30 -14.93
CA HIS A 137 4.70 4.60 -15.33
C HIS A 137 5.56 5.64 -14.63
N GLU A 138 6.22 6.49 -15.40
CA GLU A 138 7.02 7.57 -14.85
C GLU A 138 6.17 8.63 -14.15
N TYR A 139 6.79 9.37 -13.25
CA TYR A 139 6.26 10.60 -12.68
C TYR A 139 7.25 11.71 -13.00
N GLU A 140 6.84 12.68 -13.82
CA GLU A 140 7.70 13.80 -14.24
C GLU A 140 9.04 13.36 -14.87
N GLY A 141 9.02 12.24 -15.61
CA GLY A 141 10.21 11.64 -16.25
C GLY A 141 11.02 10.70 -15.35
N GLU A 142 10.66 10.59 -14.07
CA GLU A 142 11.35 9.74 -13.11
C GLU A 142 10.64 8.41 -12.88
N TYR A 143 11.43 7.37 -12.60
CA TYR A 143 10.89 6.04 -12.27
C TYR A 143 9.98 6.11 -11.04
N ALA A 144 8.84 5.44 -11.13
CA ALA A 144 7.86 5.39 -10.06
C ALA A 144 7.18 4.02 -10.02
N ILE A 145 6.79 3.63 -8.80
CA ILE A 145 6.28 2.30 -8.48
C ILE A 145 4.79 2.43 -8.15
N ASP A 146 3.98 1.70 -8.91
CA ASP A 146 2.55 1.56 -8.68
C ASP A 146 2.28 0.33 -7.80
N ALA A 147 1.60 0.52 -6.68
CA ALA A 147 1.16 -0.56 -5.80
C ALA A 147 -0.33 -0.43 -5.50
N HIS A 148 -1.03 -1.56 -5.43
CA HIS A 148 -2.46 -1.52 -5.12
C HIS A 148 -2.99 -2.78 -4.45
N CYS A 149 -4.12 -2.64 -3.78
CA CYS A 149 -4.88 -3.74 -3.20
C CYS A 149 -6.35 -3.59 -3.58
N ARG A 150 -6.98 -4.66 -4.06
CA ARG A 150 -8.43 -4.64 -4.36
C ARG A 150 -9.21 -4.54 -3.06
N TYR A 151 -10.28 -3.75 -3.03
CA TYR A 151 -11.20 -3.74 -1.89
C TYR A 151 -11.98 -5.05 -1.75
N PHE A 152 -12.20 -5.73 -2.87
CA PHE A 152 -13.05 -6.91 -2.94
C PHE A 152 -12.42 -8.05 -3.73
N THR A 153 -12.81 -9.25 -3.33
CA THR A 153 -12.71 -10.47 -4.11
C THR A 153 -14.13 -10.92 -4.48
N ASP A 154 -14.29 -11.45 -5.70
CA ASP A 154 -15.59 -11.96 -6.18
C ASP A 154 -15.94 -13.25 -5.43
N ARG A 155 -17.14 -13.34 -4.85
CA ARG A 155 -17.59 -14.48 -4.05
C ARG A 155 -17.51 -15.78 -4.83
N ARG A 156 -17.70 -15.73 -6.15
CA ARG A 156 -17.65 -16.91 -7.04
C ARG A 156 -16.28 -17.59 -7.06
N VAL A 157 -15.20 -16.85 -6.83
CA VAL A 157 -13.82 -17.39 -6.81
C VAL A 157 -13.25 -17.52 -5.39
N ALA A 158 -14.04 -17.17 -4.38
CA ALA A 158 -13.67 -17.25 -2.98
C ALA A 158 -14.91 -17.55 -2.11
N PRO A 159 -15.65 -18.65 -2.38
CA PRO A 159 -16.93 -18.91 -1.74
C PRO A 159 -16.81 -19.14 -0.23
N MET A 160 -15.66 -19.69 0.21
CA MET A 160 -15.39 -20.01 1.61
C MET A 160 -14.83 -18.83 2.42
N VAL A 161 -14.44 -17.74 1.75
CA VAL A 161 -13.86 -16.58 2.43
C VAL A 161 -14.95 -15.81 3.16
N LYS A 162 -14.83 -15.75 4.49
CA LYS A 162 -15.69 -14.92 5.33
C LYS A 162 -15.38 -13.46 5.10
N HIS A 163 -16.44 -12.66 5.05
CA HIS A 163 -16.29 -11.21 4.94
C HIS A 163 -15.89 -10.63 6.30
N GLN A 164 -14.82 -9.84 6.33
CA GLN A 164 -14.28 -9.24 7.57
C GLN A 164 -14.91 -7.88 7.93
N GLY A 165 -15.60 -7.24 6.98
CA GLY A 165 -16.08 -5.87 7.13
C GLY A 165 -14.98 -4.82 6.99
N PHE A 166 -15.35 -3.63 6.51
CA PHE A 166 -14.45 -2.48 6.51
C PHE A 166 -14.40 -1.82 7.90
N SER A 167 -13.24 -1.27 8.25
CA SER A 167 -13.14 -0.40 9.43
C SER A 167 -13.77 0.97 9.14
N ASP A 168 -14.21 1.66 10.19
CA ASP A 168 -14.83 2.99 10.08
C ASP A 168 -13.87 4.04 9.49
N VAL A 169 -12.55 3.86 9.65
CA VAL A 169 -11.55 4.74 9.02
C VAL A 169 -11.45 4.54 7.51
N VAL A 170 -11.84 3.36 7.00
CA VAL A 170 -11.82 3.03 5.57
C VAL A 170 -13.17 3.30 4.92
N ASP A 171 -14.28 2.99 5.60
CA ASP A 171 -15.64 3.13 5.08
C ASP A 171 -16.59 3.81 6.08
N PRO A 172 -16.35 5.07 6.48
CA PRO A 172 -17.10 5.77 7.53
C PRO A 172 -18.59 5.95 7.20
N GLU A 173 -18.94 5.92 5.91
CA GLU A 173 -20.32 6.06 5.44
C GLU A 173 -20.91 4.73 4.93
N HIS A 174 -20.25 3.60 5.20
CA HIS A 174 -20.66 2.24 4.80
C HIS A 174 -20.96 2.10 3.29
N ARG A 175 -20.30 2.89 2.44
CA ARG A 175 -20.51 2.90 0.99
C ARG A 175 -19.93 1.67 0.34
N LEU A 176 -18.78 1.19 0.81
CA LEU A 176 -18.18 -0.04 0.35
C LEU A 176 -19.01 -1.24 0.81
N GLU A 177 -19.50 -1.22 2.05
CA GLU A 177 -20.40 -2.26 2.57
C GLU A 177 -21.68 -2.37 1.74
N VAL A 178 -22.33 -1.25 1.45
CA VAL A 178 -23.53 -1.24 0.59
C VAL A 178 -23.20 -1.69 -0.84
N ALA A 179 -22.08 -1.22 -1.40
CA ALA A 179 -21.69 -1.56 -2.77
C ALA A 179 -21.36 -3.05 -2.95
N ARG A 180 -20.80 -3.69 -1.92
CA ARG A 180 -20.40 -5.10 -1.93
C ARG A 180 -21.56 -6.04 -2.31
N GLY A 181 -22.77 -5.77 -1.79
CA GLY A 181 -23.92 -6.68 -1.95
C GLY A 181 -23.57 -8.11 -1.52
N GLU A 182 -24.08 -9.12 -2.23
CA GLU A 182 -23.77 -10.54 -1.93
C GLU A 182 -22.60 -11.09 -2.77
N ASP A 183 -22.31 -10.44 -3.90
CA ASP A 183 -21.38 -10.91 -4.93
C ASP A 183 -19.90 -10.72 -4.58
N PHE A 184 -19.61 -9.88 -3.59
CA PHE A 184 -18.25 -9.49 -3.24
C PHE A 184 -17.95 -9.75 -1.77
N VAL A 185 -16.66 -9.94 -1.47
CA VAL A 185 -16.16 -10.26 -0.15
C VAL A 185 -14.89 -9.45 0.08
N GLN A 186 -14.74 -8.89 1.27
CA GLN A 186 -13.44 -8.42 1.74
C GLN A 186 -12.84 -9.52 2.62
N GLY A 187 -11.76 -10.14 2.12
CA GLY A 187 -10.93 -11.06 2.88
C GLY A 187 -9.66 -10.39 3.41
N PRO A 188 -8.81 -11.13 4.13
CA PRO A 188 -7.57 -10.59 4.69
C PRO A 188 -6.58 -10.11 3.61
N ASP A 189 -6.69 -10.64 2.39
CA ASP A 189 -5.91 -10.18 1.25
C ASP A 189 -6.33 -8.81 0.72
N ASN A 190 -7.51 -8.33 1.10
CA ASN A 190 -8.07 -7.06 0.67
C ASN A 190 -7.81 -5.92 1.69
N VAL A 191 -7.06 -6.21 2.76
CA VAL A 191 -6.80 -5.28 3.87
C VAL A 191 -5.42 -4.62 3.71
N VAL A 192 -5.41 -3.29 3.76
CA VAL A 192 -4.20 -2.46 3.82
C VAL A 192 -4.09 -1.82 5.21
N GLN A 193 -2.92 -1.88 5.84
CA GLN A 193 -2.68 -1.10 7.07
C GLN A 193 -2.25 0.32 6.72
N TYR A 194 -2.88 1.30 7.37
CA TYR A 194 -2.54 2.71 7.27
C TYR A 194 -1.90 3.16 8.57
N LEU A 195 -0.64 3.54 8.52
CA LEU A 195 0.16 3.81 9.70
C LEU A 195 0.91 5.14 9.59
N THR A 196 1.32 5.69 10.73
CA THR A 196 2.33 6.74 10.82
C THR A 196 3.46 6.29 11.73
N LEU A 197 4.67 6.69 11.38
CA LEU A 197 5.84 6.55 12.25
C LEU A 197 5.83 7.71 13.25
N VAL A 198 5.86 7.39 14.53
CA VAL A 198 5.94 8.37 15.62
C VAL A 198 7.22 8.10 16.39
N THR A 199 7.99 9.15 16.65
CA THR A 199 9.18 9.08 17.49
C THR A 199 8.86 9.72 18.83
N GLU A 200 8.87 8.91 19.89
CA GLU A 200 8.61 9.32 21.26
C GLU A 200 9.74 8.80 22.15
N ASP A 201 10.38 9.67 22.92
CA ASP A 201 11.56 9.36 23.74
C ASP A 201 12.71 8.67 22.98
N GLY A 202 12.90 9.06 21.71
CA GLY A 202 13.91 8.46 20.82
C GLY A 202 13.59 7.04 20.36
N LYS A 203 12.40 6.51 20.70
CA LYS A 203 11.89 5.23 20.21
C LYS A 203 10.85 5.46 19.12
N GLU A 204 11.03 4.74 18.02
CA GLU A 204 10.09 4.73 16.92
C GLU A 204 8.97 3.72 17.18
N ARG A 205 7.74 4.15 16.98
CA ARG A 205 6.53 3.33 17.08
C ARG A 205 5.58 3.60 15.94
N PHE A 206 4.75 2.61 15.62
CA PHE A 206 3.73 2.73 14.58
C PHE A 206 2.36 2.95 15.20
N GLU A 207 1.66 3.98 14.75
CA GLU A 207 0.27 4.25 15.10
C GLU A 207 -0.63 4.15 13.88
N ALA A 208 -1.90 3.79 14.09
CA ALA A 208 -2.90 3.81 13.02
C ALA A 208 -3.25 5.25 12.65
N ILE A 209 -3.40 5.52 11.35
CA ILE A 209 -3.81 6.83 10.84
C ILE A 209 -4.92 6.66 9.79
N SER A 210 -5.73 7.69 9.57
CA SER A 210 -6.75 7.64 8.51
C SER A 210 -6.09 7.56 7.14
N PRO A 211 -6.56 6.69 6.23
CA PRO A 211 -6.12 6.69 4.84
C PRO A 211 -6.34 8.04 4.13
N GLY A 212 -7.33 8.82 4.59
CA GLY A 212 -7.62 10.15 4.09
C GLY A 212 -6.57 11.21 4.46
N ASP A 213 -5.67 10.92 5.41
CA ASP A 213 -4.63 11.86 5.86
C ASP A 213 -3.40 11.87 4.96
N PHE A 214 -3.21 10.82 4.15
CA PHE A 214 -2.14 10.77 3.15
C PHE A 214 -2.41 11.75 2.01
N LYS A 215 -1.36 12.50 1.63
CA LYS A 215 -1.39 13.50 0.57
C LYS A 215 -0.19 13.33 -0.35
N ASN A 216 -0.36 13.76 -1.61
CA ASN A 216 0.78 13.79 -2.53
C ASN A 216 1.85 14.75 -1.99
N GLY A 217 3.11 14.33 -2.04
CA GLY A 217 4.25 14.99 -1.39
C GLY A 217 4.56 14.47 0.02
N ASP A 218 3.76 13.55 0.58
CA ASP A 218 4.17 12.87 1.81
C ASP A 218 5.29 11.86 1.51
N ILE A 219 6.28 11.79 2.40
CA ILE A 219 7.31 10.77 2.38
C ILE A 219 6.79 9.55 3.12
N VAL A 220 6.77 8.42 2.44
CA VAL A 220 6.10 7.19 2.87
C VAL A 220 7.00 5.97 2.71
N GLU A 221 6.70 4.93 3.48
CA GLU A 221 7.12 3.55 3.20
C GLU A 221 5.89 2.77 2.75
N ILE A 222 5.94 2.18 1.55
CA ILE A 222 4.97 1.17 1.16
C ILE A 222 5.54 -0.20 1.50
N ARG A 223 4.69 -1.07 2.06
CA ARG A 223 4.98 -2.49 2.15
C ARG A 223 4.17 -3.22 1.11
N VAL A 224 4.84 -4.01 0.30
CA VAL A 224 4.22 -4.74 -0.80
C VAL A 224 4.58 -6.22 -0.72
N SER A 225 3.65 -7.03 -1.20
CA SER A 225 3.89 -8.43 -1.53
C SER A 225 3.68 -8.60 -3.02
N PHE A 226 4.52 -9.42 -3.65
CA PHE A 226 4.37 -9.69 -5.07
C PHE A 226 3.43 -10.88 -5.26
N MET A 227 2.39 -10.65 -6.05
CA MET A 227 1.38 -11.64 -6.38
C MET A 227 1.22 -11.75 -7.89
N CYS A 228 0.98 -12.96 -8.37
CA CYS A 228 0.70 -13.21 -9.77
C CYS A 228 -0.75 -13.68 -9.91
N PHE A 229 -1.54 -12.96 -10.71
CA PHE A 229 -2.95 -13.27 -10.94
C PHE A 229 -3.15 -13.80 -12.36
N PRO A 230 -3.98 -14.84 -12.55
CA PRO A 230 -4.34 -15.33 -13.88
C PRO A 230 -5.17 -14.28 -14.63
N LEU A 231 -4.92 -14.15 -15.93
CA LEU A 231 -5.68 -13.33 -16.87
C LEU A 231 -6.63 -14.21 -17.69
N TYR A 232 -7.72 -13.62 -18.20
CA TYR A 232 -8.70 -14.34 -19.03
C TYR A 232 -8.09 -14.94 -20.30
N GLU A 233 -7.05 -14.30 -20.86
CA GLU A 233 -6.36 -14.71 -22.10
C GLU A 233 -5.31 -15.81 -21.89
N GLY A 234 -5.31 -16.49 -20.74
CA GLY A 234 -4.37 -17.57 -20.42
C GLY A 234 -3.00 -17.12 -19.87
N GLY A 235 -2.67 -15.83 -19.99
CA GLY A 235 -1.52 -15.22 -19.34
C GLY A 235 -1.68 -15.02 -17.83
N CYS A 236 -0.65 -14.47 -17.20
CA CYS A 236 -0.68 -14.00 -15.82
C CYS A 236 -0.09 -12.60 -15.71
N LYS A 237 -0.37 -11.91 -14.60
CA LYS A 237 0.21 -10.60 -14.30
C LYS A 237 0.75 -10.57 -12.88
N VAL A 238 2.03 -10.24 -12.74
CA VAL A 238 2.64 -9.91 -11.45
C VAL A 238 2.19 -8.51 -11.03
N VAL A 239 1.87 -8.35 -9.75
CA VAL A 239 1.34 -7.12 -9.16
C VAL A 239 2.01 -6.89 -7.80
N PRO A 240 2.62 -5.72 -7.58
CA PRO A 240 2.96 -5.24 -6.24
C PRO A 240 1.67 -4.97 -5.48
N THR A 241 1.28 -5.92 -4.64
CA THR A 241 0.06 -5.85 -3.84
C THR A 241 0.33 -5.05 -2.59
N LEU A 242 -0.33 -3.91 -2.44
CA LEU A 242 -0.17 -3.03 -1.29
C LEU A 242 -0.63 -3.73 -0.01
N ARG A 243 0.26 -3.81 0.98
CA ARG A 243 0.01 -4.44 2.28
C ARG A 243 -0.08 -3.42 3.39
N SER A 244 0.81 -2.44 3.39
CA SER A 244 0.79 -1.32 4.33
C SER A 244 1.26 -0.04 3.64
N LEU A 245 0.73 1.09 4.09
CA LEU A 245 1.17 2.44 3.73
C LEU A 245 1.50 3.17 5.03
N ILE A 246 2.75 3.60 5.16
CA ILE A 246 3.29 4.17 6.39
C ILE A 246 3.74 5.59 6.09
N LEU A 247 3.18 6.57 6.80
CA LEU A 247 3.64 7.95 6.76
C LEU A 247 4.93 8.06 7.56
N LEU A 248 6.03 8.41 6.89
CA LEU A 248 7.33 8.62 7.53
C LEU A 248 7.53 10.08 7.88
N SER A 249 7.17 10.98 6.95
CA SER A 249 7.24 12.41 7.17
C SER A 249 6.35 13.17 6.20
N ASN A 250 5.79 14.29 6.67
CA ASN A 250 5.05 15.24 5.84
C ASN A 250 5.68 16.63 5.85
N HIS A 251 6.93 16.77 6.29
CA HIS A 251 7.59 18.07 6.46
C HIS A 251 7.67 18.86 5.15
N ALA A 252 8.20 18.26 4.08
CA ALA A 252 8.35 18.92 2.78
C ALA A 252 7.01 19.42 2.23
N ARG A 253 5.96 18.59 2.32
CA ARG A 253 4.59 18.98 1.93
C ARG A 253 4.04 20.12 2.80
N LYS A 254 4.23 20.06 4.12
CA LYS A 254 3.73 21.10 5.04
C LYS A 254 4.44 22.42 4.79
N ALA A 255 5.76 22.44 4.66
CA ALA A 255 6.55 23.62 4.33
C ALA A 255 6.13 24.23 2.98
N ALA A 256 5.88 23.39 1.97
CA ALA A 256 5.36 23.83 0.67
C ALA A 256 3.96 24.45 0.78
N HIS A 257 3.08 23.88 1.61
CA HIS A 257 1.75 24.42 1.86
C HIS A 257 1.80 25.76 2.62
N GLU A 258 2.64 25.86 3.64
CA GLU A 258 2.86 27.10 4.40
C GLU A 258 3.39 28.22 3.50
N THR A 259 4.36 27.92 2.63
CA THR A 259 4.89 28.87 1.65
C THR A 259 3.81 29.34 0.67
N MET A 260 2.98 28.41 0.19
CA MET A 260 1.84 28.73 -0.67
C MET A 260 0.84 29.66 0.03
N VAL A 261 0.47 29.34 1.28
CA VAL A 261 -0.46 30.12 2.10
C VAL A 261 0.13 31.49 2.45
N GLN A 262 1.42 31.62 2.73
CA GLN A 262 2.05 32.92 2.96
C GLN A 262 2.01 33.80 1.69
N LYS A 263 2.31 33.23 0.52
CA LYS A 263 2.26 33.96 -0.75
C LYS A 263 0.84 34.35 -1.16
N GLN A 264 -0.16 33.53 -0.82
CA GLN A 264 -1.58 33.84 -1.03
C GLN A 264 -2.17 34.74 0.07
N GLY A 265 -1.68 34.63 1.30
CA GLY A 265 -2.09 35.37 2.49
C GLY A 265 -1.58 36.82 2.52
N SER A 266 -0.57 37.15 1.73
CA SER A 266 -0.28 38.54 1.34
C SER A 266 -1.43 39.19 0.52
N GLN A 267 -2.53 38.47 0.26
CA GLN A 267 -3.77 38.94 -0.41
C GLN A 267 -5.07 38.60 0.37
N ALA A 268 -5.02 38.40 1.70
CA ALA A 268 -6.12 37.82 2.53
C ALA A 268 -7.48 38.60 2.55
N PRO A 269 -8.59 38.12 3.21
CA PRO A 269 -8.71 36.94 4.12
C PRO A 269 -10.05 36.12 4.21
N THR A 270 -9.94 34.95 4.91
CA THR A 270 -10.79 34.31 6.00
C THR A 270 -12.13 33.58 5.81
N ALA A 271 -12.21 32.34 6.37
CA ALA A 271 -13.09 31.84 7.49
C ALA A 271 -13.40 30.31 7.40
N SER A 272 -13.97 29.61 8.40
CA SER A 272 -13.45 28.97 9.63
C SER A 272 -14.48 27.92 10.15
N GLY A 273 -14.07 26.86 10.89
CA GLY A 273 -14.93 26.01 11.79
C GLY A 273 -14.79 24.47 11.60
N LEU A 274 -14.25 23.64 12.53
CA LEU A 274 -14.76 23.05 13.82
C LEU A 274 -15.85 21.95 13.60
N GLY A 275 -15.90 20.73 14.18
CA GLY A 275 -15.15 19.95 15.20
C GLY A 275 -15.74 18.50 15.34
N SER A 276 -14.94 17.49 15.72
CA SER A 276 -15.00 16.58 16.92
C SER A 276 -15.78 15.22 16.89
N ALA A 277 -15.19 14.19 17.54
CA ALA A 277 -15.47 12.72 17.59
C ALA A 277 -16.32 12.26 18.84
N PRO A 278 -16.31 11.03 19.44
CA PRO A 278 -15.84 9.65 19.07
C PRO A 278 -16.75 8.43 19.54
N GLY A 279 -16.28 7.18 19.32
CA GLY A 279 -16.60 5.93 20.11
C GLY A 279 -17.39 4.83 19.35
N GLY A 280 -17.18 3.50 19.44
CA GLY A 280 -16.27 2.57 20.14
C GLY A 280 -16.87 1.13 20.18
N ALA A 281 -16.01 0.08 20.13
CA ALA A 281 -16.19 -1.34 20.55
C ALA A 281 -16.49 -2.51 19.54
N SER A 282 -15.41 -3.26 19.20
CA SER A 282 -15.12 -4.73 19.28
C SER A 282 -16.19 -5.85 19.08
N VAL A 283 -15.89 -6.87 18.24
CA VAL A 283 -15.54 -8.28 18.62
C VAL A 283 -15.33 -9.21 17.38
N ARG A 284 -14.43 -10.20 17.55
CA ARG A 284 -13.74 -11.23 16.71
C ARG A 284 -14.66 -12.36 16.15
N ASN A 285 -14.32 -13.30 15.23
CA ASN A 285 -13.12 -13.80 14.51
C ASN A 285 -13.54 -14.82 13.40
N ALA A 286 -12.67 -15.09 12.39
CA ALA A 286 -12.30 -16.45 11.91
C ALA A 286 -11.33 -16.48 10.68
N GLY A 287 -10.07 -16.88 10.92
CA GLY A 287 -9.21 -17.81 10.15
C GLY A 287 -8.83 -17.56 8.68
N SER A 288 -7.67 -16.93 8.45
CA SER A 288 -6.80 -17.05 7.27
C SER A 288 -5.33 -17.13 7.76
N LEU A 289 -4.39 -17.52 6.89
CA LEU A 289 -2.96 -17.71 7.19
C LEU A 289 -2.37 -16.56 8.04
N LYS A 290 -1.36 -16.88 8.87
CA LYS A 290 -0.73 -15.91 9.78
C LYS A 290 -0.02 -14.80 8.99
N ARG A 291 -0.73 -13.71 8.73
CA ARG A 291 -0.15 -12.44 8.30
C ARG A 291 0.34 -11.70 9.55
N LYS A 292 1.63 -11.34 9.58
CA LYS A 292 2.18 -10.49 10.65
C LYS A 292 1.79 -9.04 10.39
N PHE A 293 0.56 -8.68 10.78
CA PHE A 293 0.19 -7.27 10.90
C PHE A 293 1.23 -6.56 11.78
N ILE A 294 1.65 -5.36 11.38
CA ILE A 294 2.46 -4.51 12.27
C ILE A 294 1.65 -4.32 13.53
N GLN A 295 2.20 -4.75 14.67
CA GLN A 295 1.54 -4.59 15.96
C GLN A 295 1.49 -3.11 16.30
N LEU A 296 0.28 -2.63 16.53
CA LEU A 296 0.04 -1.29 17.04
C LEU A 296 0.40 -1.27 18.52
N THR A 297 1.25 -0.34 18.92
CA THR A 297 1.41 0.04 20.32
C THR A 297 0.25 0.92 20.72
N TYR A 298 -0.71 0.37 21.45
CA TYR A 298 -1.73 1.14 22.13
C TYR A 298 -1.16 1.61 23.47
N THR A 299 -1.25 2.91 23.75
CA THR A 299 -1.13 3.43 25.11
C THR A 299 -2.42 3.12 25.85
N GLU A 300 -2.31 2.48 27.02
CA GLU A 300 -3.39 2.35 28.01
C GLU A 300 -3.73 3.71 28.63
#